data_AF-A0A0S8DIZ2-F1
#
_entry.id   AF-A0A0S8DIZ2-F1
#
_cell.length_a   1.000
_cell.length_b   1.000
_cell.length_c   1.000
_cell.angle_alpha   90.00
_cell.angle_beta   90.00
_cell.angle_gamma   90.00
#
_symmetry.space_group_name_H-M   'P 1'
#
loop_
_entity.id
_entity.type
_entity.pdbx_description
1 polymer ?
#
loop_
_entity_poly.entity_id
_entity_poly.type
_entity_poly.pdbx_seq_one_letter_code
_entity_poly.pdbx_strand_id
1 'polypeptide(L)'
;MIRFNSTVSRERANELVALQGATIIKYFKSIGIYQVRLNPEQTVKQALEEFTQIPEVQYAEPNYILKIENRSAAMEDETESPNPPIKTD
;
A
#
# COMPACT_ATOMS: atom_id res chain seq x y z
N MET A 1 1.77 -0.10 8.29
CA MET A 1 0.63 0.84 8.19
C MET A 1 -0.40 0.41 9.21
N ILE A 2 -0.97 1.36 9.96
CA ILE A 2 -1.90 1.06 11.05
C ILE A 2 -3.13 1.95 10.91
N ARG A 3 -4.31 1.36 11.05
CA ARG A 3 -5.56 2.09 11.27
C ARG A 3 -6.07 1.80 12.67
N PHE A 4 -6.36 2.85 13.42
CA PHE A 4 -7.03 2.77 14.72
C PHE A 4 -8.54 2.91 14.56
N ASN A 5 -9.29 2.43 15.56
CA ASN A 5 -10.73 2.64 15.65
C ASN A 5 -11.07 4.14 15.60
N SER A 6 -12.24 4.49 15.05
CA SER A 6 -12.64 5.89 14.83
C SER A 6 -12.77 6.74 16.10
N THR A 7 -12.89 6.10 17.26
CA THR A 7 -12.95 6.75 18.58
C THR A 7 -11.57 7.11 19.14
N VAL A 8 -10.48 6.62 18.53
CA VAL A 8 -9.11 6.82 19.01
C VAL A 8 -8.59 8.17 18.55
N SER A 9 -8.20 9.01 19.51
CA SER A 9 -7.60 10.32 19.22
C SER A 9 -6.19 10.18 18.63
N ARG A 10 -5.67 11.24 18.02
CA ARG A 10 -4.28 11.25 17.51
C ARG A 10 -3.26 11.12 18.64
N GLU A 11 -3.56 11.72 19.77
CA GLU A 11 -2.74 11.67 20.97
C GLU A 11 -2.65 10.23 21.49
N ARG A 12 -3.79 9.54 21.59
CA ARG A 12 -3.84 8.13 21.98
C ARG A 12 -3.13 7.22 20.97
N ALA A 13 -3.29 7.48 19.67
CA ALA A 13 -2.57 6.73 18.64
C ALA A 13 -1.04 6.89 18.78
N ASN A 14 -0.55 8.10 19.07
CA ASN A 14 0.87 8.34 19.33
C ASN A 14 1.36 7.57 20.55
N GLU A 15 0.61 7.57 21.66
CA GLU A 15 0.94 6.79 22.86
C GLU A 15 1.03 5.29 22.57
N LEU A 16 0.01 4.73 21.91
CA LEU A 16 -0.04 3.30 21.58
C LEU A 16 1.14 2.89 20.69
N VAL A 17 1.52 3.71 19.71
CA VAL A 17 2.68 3.44 18.86
C VAL A 17 3.98 3.55 19.66
N ALA A 18 4.12 4.55 20.53
CA ALA A 18 5.31 4.71 21.36
C ALA A 18 5.48 3.58 22.38
N LEU A 19 4.39 3.04 22.94
CA LEU A 19 4.41 1.89 23.85
C LEU A 19 4.97 0.63 23.20
N GLN A 20 4.84 0.48 21.88
CA GLN A 20 5.45 -0.61 21.11
C GLN A 20 6.88 -0.29 20.64
N GLY A 21 7.49 0.80 21.14
CA GLY A 21 8.85 1.21 20.75
C GLY A 21 8.97 1.71 19.30
N ALA A 22 7.84 2.02 18.66
CA ALA A 22 7.78 2.46 17.28
C ALA A 22 7.51 3.98 17.18
N THR A 23 7.57 4.54 15.98
CA THR A 23 7.37 5.99 15.77
C THR A 23 6.48 6.25 14.55
N ILE A 24 5.49 7.14 14.69
CA ILE A 24 4.70 7.61 13.55
C ILE A 24 5.56 8.53 12.68
N ILE A 25 5.70 8.19 11.41
CA ILE A 25 6.45 8.99 10.42
C ILE A 25 5.54 9.75 9.46
N LYS A 26 4.27 9.32 9.31
CA LYS A 26 3.29 10.01 8.47
C LYS A 26 1.87 9.67 8.91
N TYR A 27 0.97 10.64 8.80
CA TYR A 27 -0.47 10.43 8.97
C TYR A 27 -1.20 10.83 7.69
N PHE A 28 -1.88 9.87 7.07
CA PHE A 28 -2.70 10.08 5.87
C PHE A 28 -4.11 10.47 6.26
N LYS A 29 -4.34 11.77 6.53
CA LYS A 29 -5.60 12.30 7.07
C LYS A 29 -6.84 11.91 6.25
N SER A 30 -6.77 11.91 4.93
CA SER A 30 -7.91 11.58 4.05
C SER A 30 -8.45 10.17 4.24
N ILE A 31 -7.58 9.25 4.64
CA ILE A 31 -7.94 7.85 4.86
C ILE A 31 -7.76 7.44 6.32
N GLY A 32 -7.26 8.27 7.23
CA GLY A 32 -7.10 7.92 8.64
C GLY A 32 -6.07 6.82 8.92
N ILE A 33 -5.01 6.71 8.10
CA ILE A 33 -3.96 5.69 8.26
C ILE A 33 -2.66 6.32 8.77
N TYR A 34 -1.99 5.63 9.69
CA TYR A 34 -0.68 5.98 10.21
C TYR A 34 0.40 5.09 9.57
N GLN A 35 1.43 5.73 9.03
CA GLN A 35 2.67 5.08 8.67
C GLN A 35 3.60 5.12 9.87
N VAL A 36 4.07 3.95 10.28
CA VAL A 36 4.89 3.75 11.46
C VAL A 36 6.23 3.18 11.04
N ARG A 37 7.30 3.68 11.66
CA ARG A 37 8.63 3.11 11.63
C ARG A 37 8.80 2.25 12.88
N LEU A 38 9.15 0.98 12.67
CA LEU A 38 9.39 0.03 13.76
C LEU A 38 10.76 0.28 14.42
N ASN A 39 10.93 -0.26 15.62
CA ASN A 39 12.24 -0.40 16.25
C ASN A 39 13.17 -1.22 15.32
N PRO A 40 14.44 -0.84 15.13
CA PRO A 40 15.42 -1.62 14.34
C PRO A 40 15.53 -3.10 14.73
N GLU A 41 15.29 -3.44 15.99
CA GLU A 41 15.36 -4.82 16.51
C GLU A 41 14.08 -5.62 16.25
N GLN A 42 13.02 -4.98 15.74
CA GLN A 42 11.70 -5.58 15.58
C GLN A 42 11.43 -5.91 14.11
N THR A 43 11.03 -7.16 13.86
CA THR A 43 10.57 -7.59 12.54
C THR A 43 9.15 -7.10 12.25
N VAL A 44 8.80 -6.97 10.97
CA VAL A 44 7.42 -6.64 10.56
C VAL A 44 6.40 -7.65 11.11
N LYS A 45 6.77 -8.94 11.15
CA LYS A 45 5.90 -9.99 11.67
C LYS A 45 5.60 -9.80 13.17
N GLN A 46 6.63 -9.57 13.99
CA GLN A 46 6.46 -9.29 15.42
C GLN A 46 5.61 -8.04 15.64
N ALA A 47 5.86 -6.97 14.89
CA ALA A 47 5.06 -5.76 15.00
C ALA A 47 3.58 -6.00 14.64
N LEU A 48 3.30 -6.79 13.59
CA LEU A 48 1.92 -7.15 13.27
C LEU A 48 1.27 -7.95 14.39
N GLU A 49 1.97 -8.94 14.94
CA GLU A 49 1.47 -9.73 16.08
C GLU A 49 1.17 -8.83 17.28
N GLU A 50 2.05 -7.88 17.62
CA GLU A 50 1.84 -6.96 18.74
C GLU A 50 0.69 -5.97 18.49
N PHE A 51 0.69 -5.26 17.35
CA PHE A 51 -0.32 -4.25 17.04
C PHE A 51 -1.71 -4.84 16.86
N THR A 52 -1.83 -6.05 16.30
CA THR A 52 -3.15 -6.69 16.09
C THR A 52 -3.81 -7.16 17.39
N GLN A 53 -3.06 -7.27 18.49
CA GLN A 53 -3.61 -7.57 19.81
C GLN A 53 -4.11 -6.32 20.56
N ILE A 54 -3.85 -5.12 20.05
CA ILE A 54 -4.32 -3.87 20.68
C ILE A 54 -5.80 -3.66 20.31
N PRO A 55 -6.74 -3.61 21.28
CA PRO A 55 -8.17 -3.44 21.00
C PRO A 55 -8.51 -2.17 20.21
N GLU A 56 -7.72 -1.11 20.39
CA GLU A 56 -7.85 0.15 19.67
C GLU A 56 -7.40 0.11 18.21
N VAL A 57 -6.71 -0.95 17.78
CA VAL A 57 -6.25 -1.13 16.39
C VAL A 57 -7.35 -1.83 15.58
N GLN A 58 -7.80 -1.17 14.51
CA GLN A 58 -8.76 -1.76 13.58
C GLN A 58 -8.08 -2.75 12.62
N TYR A 59 -6.90 -2.38 12.09
CA TYR A 59 -6.03 -3.27 11.35
C TYR A 59 -4.59 -2.74 11.29
N ALA A 60 -3.64 -3.65 11.05
CA ALA A 60 -2.26 -3.35 10.74
C ALA A 60 -1.79 -4.18 9.54
N GLU A 61 -0.99 -3.57 8.66
CA GLU A 61 -0.45 -4.21 7.45
C GLU A 61 0.99 -3.76 7.18
N PRO A 62 1.82 -4.56 6.48
CA PRO A 62 3.13 -4.11 5.99
C PRO A 62 3.02 -2.91 5.04
N ASN A 63 4.10 -2.13 4.93
CA ASN A 63 4.22 -1.12 3.88
C ASN A 63 4.86 -1.74 2.63
N TYR A 64 4.04 -2.30 1.73
CA TYR A 64 4.53 -2.93 0.50
C TYR A 64 5.04 -1.90 -0.52
N ILE A 65 6.08 -2.29 -1.27
CA ILE A 65 6.58 -1.55 -2.43
C ILE A 65 6.07 -2.28 -3.67
N LEU A 66 5.25 -1.61 -4.49
CA LEU A 66 4.74 -2.15 -5.74
C LEU A 66 5.58 -1.64 -6.90
N LYS A 67 5.87 -2.51 -7.88
CA LYS A 67 6.48 -2.15 -9.15
C LYS A 67 5.42 -2.23 -10.24
N ILE A 68 5.18 -1.11 -10.93
CA ILE A 68 4.28 -1.08 -12.09
C ILE A 68 5.13 -1.43 -13.31
N GLU A 69 4.84 -2.58 -13.94
CA GLU A 69 5.44 -2.95 -15.21
C GLU A 69 4.75 -2.16 -16.33
N ASN A 70 5.47 -1.20 -16.92
CA ASN A 70 4.95 -0.44 -18.06
C ASN A 70 5.03 -1.30 -19.32
N ARG A 71 3.96 -2.04 -19.65
CA ARG A 71 3.85 -2.65 -20.99
C ARG A 71 3.57 -1.53 -21.99
N SER A 72 4.64 -0.99 -22.54
CA SER A 72 4.56 -0.17 -23.75
C SER A 72 4.13 -1.06 -24.90
N ALA A 73 3.21 -0.55 -25.73
CA ALA A 73 2.52 -1.27 -26.80
C ALA A 73 3.44 -2.12 -27.70
N ALA A 74 3.23 -3.43 -27.68
CA ALA A 74 3.50 -4.29 -28.83
C ALA A 74 2.13 -4.72 -29.36
N MET A 75 1.48 -3.78 -30.03
CA MET A 75 0.39 -4.06 -30.96
C MET A 75 0.77 -3.33 -32.25
N GLU A 76 1.85 -3.82 -32.85
CA GLU A 76 2.18 -3.57 -34.25
C GLU A 76 1.99 -4.91 -34.97
N ASP A 77 1.37 -4.81 -36.14
CA ASP A 77 1.23 -5.83 -37.19
C ASP A 77 -0.06 -6.67 -37.23
N GLU A 78 -1.20 -6.01 -37.45
CA GLU A 78 -2.29 -6.53 -38.30
C GLU A 78 -2.84 -5.41 -39.19
N THR A 79 -2.05 -4.96 -40.16
CA THR A 79 -2.58 -4.26 -41.35
C THR A 79 -1.97 -4.82 -42.62
N GLU A 80 -2.27 -6.07 -42.93
CA GLU A 80 -2.19 -6.56 -44.30
C GLU A 80 -3.51 -7.23 -44.68
N SER A 81 -4.51 -6.41 -45.03
CA SER A 81 -5.59 -6.87 -45.90
C SER A 81 -5.07 -6.87 -47.34
N PRO A 82 -5.07 -8.01 -48.06
CA PRO A 82 -4.71 -8.01 -49.47
C PRO A 82 -5.83 -7.32 -50.25
N ASN A 83 -5.51 -6.16 -50.81
CA ASN A 83 -6.39 -5.46 -51.75
C ASN A 83 -6.58 -6.34 -53.00
N PRO A 84 -7.79 -6.50 -53.56
CA PRO A 84 -8.01 -7.34 -54.73
C PRO A 84 -7.41 -6.70 -56.00
N PRO A 85 -6.94 -7.51 -56.98
CA PRO A 85 -6.42 -6.97 -58.22
C PRO A 85 -7.53 -6.29 -59.04
N ILE A 86 -7.30 -5.02 -59.39
CA ILE A 86 -8.04 -4.28 -60.41
C ILE A 86 -7.84 -5.00 -61.74
N LYS A 87 -8.92 -5.46 -62.39
CA LYS A 87 -8.89 -5.84 -63.80
C LYS A 87 -9.35 -4.66 -64.65
N THR A 88 -8.43 -4.15 -65.47
CA THR A 88 -8.70 -3.28 -66.62
C THR A 88 -8.69 -4.13 -67.90
N ASP A 89 -9.66 -3.81 -68.77
CA ASP A 89 -9.96 -4.30 -70.13
C ASP A 89 -10.58 -5.70 -70.31
#